data_AF-A0A511CZ89-F1
#
_entry.id   AF-A0A511CZ89-F1
#
_cell.length_a   1.000
_cell.length_b   1.000
_cell.length_c   1.000
_cell.angle_alpha   90.00
_cell.angle_beta   90.00
_cell.angle_gamma   90.00
#
_symmetry.space_group_name_H-M   'P 1'
#
loop_
_entity.id
_entity.type
_entity.pdbx_description
1 polymer ?
#
loop_
_entity_poly.entity_id
_entity_poly.type
_entity_poly.pdbx_seq_one_letter_code
_entity_poly.pdbx_strand_id
1 'polypeptide(L)' 'MVAYLGKGETYADLACGFRVGTSTVYRYVREALALLAAMAPTLEQAIEVASRKAFMIGDGTLLRIDRVGMASGYDRAFC' A
#
# COMPACT_ATOMS: atom_id res chain seq x y z
N MET A 1 -14.87 1.00 11.07
CA MET A 1 -14.72 0.31 9.77
C MET A 1 -13.28 0.31 9.26
N VAL A 2 -12.66 1.47 8.97
CA VAL A 2 -11.32 1.53 8.30
C VAL A 2 -10.23 0.77 9.07
N ALA A 3 -10.14 0.94 10.39
CA ALA A 3 -9.18 0.20 11.22
C ALA A 3 -9.41 -1.33 11.26
N TYR A 4 -10.63 -1.79 10.92
CA TYR A 4 -10.98 -3.21 10.91
C TYR A 4 -10.62 -3.90 9.59
N LEU A 5 -10.35 -3.15 8.51
CA LEU A 5 -9.89 -3.71 7.24
C LEU A 5 -8.55 -4.44 7.38
N GLY A 6 -7.66 -3.95 8.24
CA GLY A 6 -6.37 -4.60 8.52
C GLY A 6 -6.46 -5.85 9.39
N LYS A 7 -7.64 -6.16 9.94
CA LYS A 7 -7.85 -7.25 10.91
C LYS A 7 -8.43 -8.52 10.29
N GLY A 8 -8.90 -8.46 9.04
CA GLY A 8 -9.37 -9.65 8.29
C GLY A 8 -10.71 -10.23 8.75
N GLU A 9 -11.56 -9.44 9.41
CA GLU A 9 -12.89 -9.90 9.85
C GLU A 9 -13.85 -10.10 8.67
N THR A 10 -14.78 -11.06 8.77
CA THR A 10 -15.75 -11.33 7.70
C THR A 10 -16.81 -10.24 7.61
N TYR A 11 -17.50 -10.11 6.46
CA TYR A 11 -18.59 -9.15 6.33
C TYR A 11 -19.75 -9.41 7.29
N ALA A 12 -19.97 -10.67 7.68
CA ALA A 12 -21.00 -11.04 8.67
C ALA A 12 -20.62 -10.58 10.07
N ASP A 13 -19.35 -10.74 10.46
CA ASP A 13 -18.84 -10.28 11.76
C ASP A 13 -18.88 -8.76 11.87
N LEU A 14 -18.49 -8.06 10.80
CA LEU A 14 -18.59 -6.61 10.70
C LEU A 14 -20.05 -6.15 10.76
N ALA A 15 -20.96 -6.82 10.07
CA ALA A 15 -22.39 -6.48 10.08
C ALA A 15 -22.98 -6.62 11.50
N CYS A 16 -22.64 -7.71 12.19
CA CYS A 16 -23.03 -7.95 13.57
C CYS A 16 -22.46 -6.88 14.52
N GLY A 17 -21.15 -6.64 14.45
CA GLY A 17 -20.44 -5.69 15.33
C GLY A 17 -20.86 -4.23 15.13
N PHE A 18 -21.15 -3.82 13.90
CA PHE A 18 -21.62 -2.48 13.57
C PHE A 18 -23.17 -2.35 13.56
N ARG A 19 -23.91 -3.45 13.78
CA ARG A 19 -25.38 -3.52 13.73
C ARG A 19 -25.98 -2.92 12.45
N VAL A 20 -25.37 -3.23 11.31
CA VAL A 20 -25.81 -2.80 9.97
C VAL A 20 -25.95 -4.02 9.06
N GLY A 21 -26.65 -3.86 7.93
CA GLY A 21 -26.76 -4.90 6.93
C GLY A 21 -25.42 -5.22 6.25
N THR A 22 -25.25 -6.47 5.78
CA THR A 22 -24.06 -6.91 5.04
C THR A 22 -23.83 -6.13 3.74
N SER A 23 -24.90 -5.68 3.07
CA SER A 23 -24.81 -4.79 1.90
C SER A 23 -24.22 -3.41 2.25
N THR A 24 -24.59 -2.87 3.42
CA THR A 24 -24.03 -1.62 3.96
C THR A 24 -22.56 -1.78 4.33
N VAL A 25 -22.19 -2.89 4.96
CA VAL A 25 -20.78 -3.26 5.22
C VAL A 25 -20.00 -3.30 3.93
N TYR A 26 -20.49 -4.03 2.92
CA TYR A 26 -19.84 -4.18 1.62
C TYR A 26 -19.59 -2.82 0.95
N ARG A 27 -20.59 -1.93 0.97
CA ARG A 27 -20.44 -0.56 0.43
C ARG A 27 -19.39 0.24 1.18
N TYR A 28 -19.42 0.24 2.51
CA TYR A 28 -18.43 0.97 3.31
C TYR A 28 -17.01 0.43 3.16
N VAL A 29 -16.83 -0.87 2.99
CA VAL A 29 -15.52 -1.45 2.69
C VAL A 29 -15.00 -0.94 1.35
N ARG A 30 -15.82 -0.89 0.30
CA ARG A 30 -15.39 -0.35 -0.99
C ARG A 30 -15.07 1.14 -0.94
N GLU A 31 -15.90 1.94 -0.26
CA GLU A 31 -15.63 3.37 -0.08
C GLU A 31 -14.31 3.60 0.68
N ALA A 32 -14.09 2.86 1.77
CA ALA A 32 -12.85 2.93 2.53
C ALA A 32 -11.64 2.51 1.70
N LEU A 33 -11.74 1.43 0.92
CA LEU A 33 -10.67 0.99 0.01
C LEU A 33 -10.38 2.03 -1.07
N ALA A 34 -11.41 2.66 -1.64
CA ALA A 34 -11.24 3.72 -2.64
C ALA A 34 -10.53 4.95 -2.04
N LEU A 35 -10.88 5.34 -0.82
CA LEU A 35 -10.20 6.43 -0.10
C LEU A 35 -8.74 6.08 0.20
N LEU A 36 -8.47 4.86 0.66
CA LEU A 36 -7.10 4.38 0.91
C LEU A 36 -6.28 4.33 -0.38
N ALA A 37 -6.86 3.86 -1.48
CA ALA A 37 -6.20 3.85 -2.79
C ALA A 37 -5.92 5.26 -3.31
N ALA A 38 -6.83 6.21 -3.10
CA ALA A 38 -6.61 7.61 -3.47
C ALA A 38 -5.51 8.29 -2.66
N MET A 39 -5.26 7.83 -1.43
CA MET A 39 -4.17 8.30 -0.57
C MET A 39 -2.88 7.48 -0.72
N ALA A 40 -2.91 6.37 -1.47
CA ALA A 40 -1.74 5.55 -1.66
C ALA A 40 -0.69 6.32 -2.47
N PRO A 41 0.60 6.21 -2.12
CA PRO A 41 1.66 6.82 -2.92
C PRO A 41 1.66 6.22 -4.33
N THR A 42 2.00 7.03 -5.33
CA THR A 42 2.21 6.51 -6.68
C THR A 42 3.40 5.56 -6.72
N LEU A 43 3.54 4.78 -7.79
CA LEU A 43 4.66 3.86 -7.94
C LEU A 43 6.00 4.63 -7.91
N GLU A 44 6.06 5.78 -8.56
CA GLU A 44 7.26 6.64 -8.59
C GLU A 44 7.63 7.13 -7.18
N GLN A 45 6.64 7.60 -6.42
CA GLN A 45 6.84 8.02 -5.02
C GLN A 45 7.27 6.84 -4.13
N ALA A 46 6.68 5.67 -4.34
CA ALA A 46 7.05 4.45 -3.63
C ALA A 46 8.49 4.04 -3.94
N ILE A 47 8.91 4.11 -5.22
CA ILE A 47 10.27 3.83 -5.67
C ILE A 47 11.26 4.86 -5.10
N GLU A 48 10.92 6.16 -5.08
CA GLU A 48 11.79 7.19 -4.51
C GLU A 48 12.05 6.92 -3.02
N VAL A 49 11.01 6.64 -2.24
CA VAL A 49 11.13 6.29 -0.82
C VAL A 49 11.91 5.00 -0.64
N ALA A 50 11.69 4.01 -1.51
CA ALA A 50 12.37 2.73 -1.46
C ALA A 50 13.86 2.84 -1.85
N SER A 51 14.23 3.72 -2.79
CA SER A 51 15.62 3.95 -3.21
C SER A 51 16.53 4.43 -2.08
N ARG A 52 15.93 5.08 -1.08
CA ARG A 52 16.61 5.50 0.16
C ARG A 52 16.76 4.35 1.17
N LYS A 53 16.18 3.18 0.90
CA LYS A 53 16.22 1.98 1.75
C LYS A 53 17.06 0.89 1.10
N ALA A 54 17.64 0.03 1.92
CA ALA A 54 18.50 -1.06 1.44
C ALA A 54 17.72 -2.20 0.76
N PHE A 55 16.42 -2.35 1.06
CA PHE A 55 15.57 -3.44 0.61
C PHE A 55 14.11 -2.98 0.54
N MET A 56 13.36 -3.49 -0.44
CA MET A 56 11.92 -3.29 -0.59
C MET A 56 11.23 -4.64 -0.89
N ILE A 57 10.04 -4.87 -0.34
CA ILE A 57 9.16 -5.99 -0.73
C ILE A 57 7.95 -5.39 -1.44
N GLY A 58 7.82 -5.65 -2.75
CA GLY A 58 6.72 -5.09 -3.58
C GLY A 58 5.51 -6.02 -3.68
N ASP A 59 5.74 -7.30 -3.92
CA ASP A 59 4.74 -8.32 -4.25
C ASP A 59 4.99 -9.65 -3.50
N GLY A 60 5.86 -9.63 -2.48
CA GLY A 60 6.41 -10.82 -1.84
C GLY A 60 7.85 -11.12 -2.27
N THR A 61 8.34 -10.47 -3.31
CA THR A 61 9.75 -10.56 -3.74
C THR A 61 10.59 -9.49 -3.04
N LEU A 62 11.69 -9.90 -2.41
CA LEU A 62 12.71 -8.99 -1.91
C LEU A 62 13.47 -8.39 -3.09
N LEU A 63 13.18 -7.13 -3.41
CA LEU A 63 13.91 -6.37 -4.41
C LEU A 63 15.10 -5.68 -3.72
N ARG A 64 16.31 -6.11 -4.06
CA ARG A 64 17.53 -5.33 -3.78
C ARG A 64 17.47 -4.09 -4.66
N ILE A 65 17.39 -2.93 -4.05
CA ILE A 65 17.51 -1.68 -4.81
C ILE A 65 19.01 -1.42 -4.98
N ASP A 66 19.43 -1.26 -6.23
CA ASP A 66 20.83 -1.10 -6.60
C ASP A 66 21.40 0.19 -5.99
N ARG A 67 22.27 0.02 -4.98
CA ARG A 67 22.91 1.10 -4.21
C ARG A 67 24.12 1.70 -4.94
N VAL A 68 24.46 1.26 -6.16
CA VAL A 68 25.71 1.69 -6.83
C VAL A 68 25.66 3.18 -7.23
N GLY A 69 24.47 3.74 -7.44
CA GLY A 69 24.30 5.17 -7.73
C GLY A 69 24.43 6.12 -6.52
N MET A 70 24.31 5.64 -5.27
CA MET A 70 24.37 6.51 -4.09
C MET A 70 25.79 6.68 -3.51
N ALA A 71 26.72 5.76 -3.81
CA ALA A 71 28.10 5.84 -3.31
C ALA A 71 29.10 6.41 -4.33
N SER A 72 28.74 6.42 -5.62
CA SER A 72 29.61 6.88 -6.70
C SER A 72 28.95 8.07 -7.37
N GLY A 73 29.47 9.28 -7.12
CA GLY A 73 29.08 10.50 -7.84
C GLY A 73 29.44 10.40 -9.33
N TYR A 74 28.63 9.66 -10.08
CA TYR A 74 28.79 9.45 -11.50
C TYR A 74 27.67 10.19 -12.22
N ASP A 75 27.98 11.42 -12.63
CA ASP A 75 27.28 12.15 -13.67
C ASP A 75 27.46 11.38 -14.99
N ARG A 76 26.42 10.66 -15.44
CA ARG A 76 26.26 10.34 -16.86
C ARG A 76 24.80 10.39 -17.28
N ALA A 77 24.56 11.20 -18.30
CA ALA A 77 23.34 11.26 -19.08
C ALA A 77 22.99 9.87 -19.63
N PHE A 78 21.73 9.47 -19.44
CA PHE A 78 21.13 8.39 -20.19
C PHE A 78 20.66 8.96 -21.54
N CYS A 79 21.24 8.44 -22.63
CA CYS A 79 20.64 8.51 -23.96
C CYS A 79 19.38 7.63 -24.01
#